data_AF-A0A5J4P0W7-F1
#
_entry.id   AF-A0A5J4P0W7-F1
#
_cell.length_a   1.000
_cell.length_b   1.000
_cell.length_c   1.000
_cell.angle_alpha   90.00
_cell.angle_beta   90.00
_cell.angle_gamma   90.00
#
_symmetry.space_group_name_H-M   'P 1'
#
loop_
_entity.id
_entity.type
_entity.pdbx_description
1 polymer ?
#
loop_
_entity_poly.entity_id
_entity_poly.type
_entity_poly.pdbx_seq_one_letter_code
_entity_poly.pdbx_strand_id
1 'polypeptide(L)'
;MHCWFGWTHVTLLIVVCTSHFQIYNIFNGIIWFLLPVSLVICNDIMAYVFGFFFGKTPLIKLSPKKTWEGFIGGGLATLLFGVLFSAVLVQFDYFVCPLEWDDVIGALTTSCTRNPVFMPKTYNVSKWLFMIPFRQFTWYPFLWHSLVIALYTSVVGPFGGFFASGFKRAFRIKDFGDFFPGHGGVVDRFDCQFIVGMFVYMYYKSFVHIYSPASLLSRIYVLPAHEQLAFYRLLTEGLFQRNLLPATLNEFVVNLLRNNDTVISTLTGESA
;
A
#
# COMPACT_ATOMS: atom_id res chain seq x y z
N MET A 1 18.81 -25.15 24.04
CA MET A 1 17.86 -25.53 22.97
C MET A 1 16.62 -24.62 22.88
N HIS A 2 15.99 -24.22 24.00
CA HIS A 2 14.77 -23.39 23.99
C HIS A 2 14.90 -22.01 23.31
N CYS A 3 16.05 -21.35 23.40
CA CYS A 3 16.23 -20.03 22.77
C CYS A 3 16.27 -20.13 21.23
N TRP A 4 16.91 -21.15 20.68
CA TRP A 4 16.98 -21.37 19.23
C TRP A 4 15.61 -21.63 18.60
N PHE A 5 14.74 -22.37 19.31
CA PHE A 5 13.35 -22.58 18.89
C PHE A 5 12.56 -21.26 18.85
N GLY A 6 12.75 -20.37 19.83
CA GLY A 6 12.12 -19.05 19.81
C GLY A 6 12.61 -18.18 18.66
N TRP A 7 13.93 -18.15 18.42
CA TRP A 7 14.52 -17.37 17.32
C TRP A 7 14.07 -17.84 15.94
N THR A 8 13.93 -19.15 15.72
CA THR A 8 13.43 -19.66 14.44
C THR A 8 11.96 -19.29 14.21
N HIS A 9 11.11 -19.36 15.24
CA HIS A 9 9.70 -18.98 15.12
C HIS A 9 9.51 -17.49 14.85
N VAL A 10 10.25 -16.63 15.56
CA VAL A 10 10.20 -15.18 15.34
C VAL A 10 10.69 -14.82 13.95
N THR A 11 11.80 -15.42 13.50
CA THR A 11 12.35 -15.18 12.16
C THR A 11 11.39 -15.65 11.07
N LEU A 12 10.80 -16.84 11.23
CA LEU A 12 9.81 -17.38 10.31
C LEU A 12 8.59 -16.44 10.21
N LEU A 13 8.07 -15.99 11.36
CA LEU A 13 6.93 -15.08 11.40
C LEU A 13 7.24 -13.76 10.70
N ILE A 14 8.40 -13.15 10.95
CA ILE A 14 8.81 -11.92 10.29
C ILE A 14 8.90 -12.11 8.78
N VAL A 15 9.60 -13.15 8.30
CA VAL A 15 9.81 -13.39 6.87
C VAL A 15 8.49 -13.71 6.15
N VAL A 16 7.64 -14.54 6.75
CA VAL A 16 6.35 -14.93 6.15
C VAL A 16 5.40 -13.74 6.10
N CYS A 17 5.27 -12.98 7.20
CA CYS A 17 4.39 -11.82 7.24
C CYS A 17 4.84 -10.72 6.27
N THR A 18 6.13 -10.39 6.23
CA THR A 18 6.63 -9.34 5.33
C THR A 18 6.50 -9.76 3.87
N SER A 19 6.76 -11.04 3.55
CA SER A 19 6.56 -11.58 2.21
C SER A 19 5.10 -11.54 1.79
N HIS A 20 4.17 -11.90 2.70
CA HIS A 20 2.73 -11.83 2.43
C HIS A 20 2.29 -10.42 2.04
N PHE A 21 2.75 -9.39 2.76
CA PHE A 21 2.43 -7.99 2.42
C PHE A 21 3.01 -7.56 1.06
N GLN A 22 4.25 -7.95 0.74
CA GLN A 22 4.87 -7.63 -0.55
C GLN A 22 4.15 -8.33 -1.71
N ILE A 23 3.84 -9.61 -1.54
CA ILE A 23 3.09 -10.39 -2.52
C ILE A 23 1.72 -9.74 -2.77
N TYR A 24 1.02 -9.33 -1.69
CA TYR A 24 -0.24 -8.61 -1.84
C TYR A 24 -0.09 -7.31 -2.65
N ASN A 25 0.95 -6.52 -2.39
CA ASN A 25 1.23 -5.31 -3.17
C ASN A 25 1.43 -5.62 -4.66
N ILE A 26 2.20 -6.68 -4.98
CA ILE A 26 2.44 -7.11 -6.37
C ILE A 26 1.12 -7.49 -7.06
N PHE A 27 0.27 -8.29 -6.41
CA PHE A 27 -1.00 -8.73 -6.99
C PHE A 27 -1.98 -7.57 -7.24
N ASN A 28 -1.92 -6.49 -6.46
CA ASN A 28 -2.78 -5.32 -6.64
C ASN A 28 -2.23 -4.31 -7.67
N GLY A 29 -1.10 -4.64 -8.29
CA GLY A 29 -0.43 -3.82 -9.30
C GLY A 29 1.05 -3.74 -8.98
N ILE A 30 1.90 -4.12 -9.94
CA ILE A 30 3.36 -4.15 -9.79
C ILE A 30 3.90 -2.77 -9.37
N ILE A 31 3.21 -1.68 -9.73
CA ILE A 31 3.54 -0.31 -9.32
C ILE A 31 3.64 -0.15 -7.79
N TRP A 32 2.79 -0.84 -7.01
CA TRP A 32 2.80 -0.78 -5.54
C TRP A 32 4.01 -1.49 -4.92
N PHE A 33 4.71 -2.31 -5.69
CA PHE A 33 5.96 -2.94 -5.27
C PHE A 33 7.18 -2.23 -5.86
N LEU A 34 7.17 -1.97 -7.16
CA LEU A 34 8.31 -1.41 -7.91
C LEU A 34 8.63 0.03 -7.47
N LEU A 35 7.60 0.87 -7.28
CA LEU A 35 7.78 2.25 -6.85
C LEU A 35 8.51 2.33 -5.49
N PRO A 36 8.03 1.74 -4.38
CA PRO A 36 8.73 1.82 -3.10
C PRO A 36 10.13 1.21 -3.12
N VAL A 37 10.36 0.10 -3.84
CA VAL A 37 11.71 -0.46 -4.04
C VAL A 37 12.64 0.58 -4.65
N SER A 38 12.21 1.22 -5.74
CA SER A 38 13.01 2.23 -6.43
C SER A 38 13.26 3.47 -5.57
N LEU A 39 12.29 3.87 -4.73
CA LEU A 39 12.42 5.00 -3.82
C LEU A 39 13.45 4.76 -2.73
N VAL A 40 13.49 3.56 -2.14
CA VAL A 40 14.51 3.20 -1.12
C VAL A 40 15.90 3.27 -1.74
N ILE A 41 16.07 2.66 -2.92
CA ILE A 41 17.36 2.66 -3.65
C ILE A 41 17.78 4.09 -4.00
N CYS A 42 16.86 4.89 -4.54
CA CYS A 42 17.13 6.28 -4.89
C CYS A 42 17.53 7.09 -3.67
N ASN A 43 16.81 6.94 -2.55
CA ASN A 43 17.09 7.66 -1.31
C ASN A 43 18.50 7.37 -0.77
N ASP A 44 18.92 6.10 -0.78
CA ASP A 44 20.27 5.74 -0.33
C ASP A 44 21.37 6.29 -1.23
N ILE A 45 21.20 6.20 -2.55
CA ILE A 45 22.16 6.73 -3.53
C ILE A 45 22.25 8.26 -3.38
N MET A 46 21.10 8.93 -3.35
CA MET A 46 21.07 10.39 -3.28
C MET A 46 21.57 10.90 -1.92
N ALA A 47 21.24 10.23 -0.83
CA ALA A 47 21.78 10.59 0.49
C ALA A 47 23.31 10.44 0.55
N TYR A 48 23.87 9.43 -0.13
CA TYR A 48 25.31 9.30 -0.28
C TYR A 48 25.91 10.40 -1.15
N VAL A 49 25.31 10.69 -2.32
CA VAL A 49 25.78 11.72 -3.26
C VAL A 49 25.77 13.10 -2.60
N PHE A 50 24.65 13.54 -2.04
CA PHE A 50 24.55 14.82 -1.34
C PHE A 50 25.41 14.86 -0.07
N GLY A 51 25.52 13.74 0.63
CA GLY A 51 26.41 13.61 1.78
C GLY A 51 27.89 13.74 1.42
N PHE A 52 28.30 13.25 0.25
CA PHE A 52 29.67 13.37 -0.24
C PHE A 52 30.01 14.81 -0.67
N PHE A 53 29.12 15.47 -1.40
CA PHE A 53 29.38 16.83 -1.89
C PHE A 53 29.18 17.93 -0.85
N PHE A 54 28.18 17.80 0.02
CA PHE A 54 27.74 18.88 0.92
C PHE A 54 27.79 18.50 2.40
N GLY A 55 28.15 17.26 2.74
CA GLY A 55 28.13 16.77 4.11
C GLY A 55 29.16 17.43 5.00
N LYS A 56 28.69 18.13 6.02
CA LYS A 56 29.54 18.75 7.05
C LYS A 56 29.14 18.33 8.45
N THR A 57 27.84 18.13 8.69
CA THR A 57 27.32 17.84 10.03
C THR A 57 26.88 16.38 10.16
N PRO A 58 27.50 15.59 11.07
CA PRO A 58 27.13 14.18 11.25
C PRO A 58 25.73 14.05 11.86
N LEU A 59 24.93 13.13 11.32
CA LEU A 59 23.54 12.89 11.73
C LEU A 59 23.46 12.13 13.07
N ILE A 60 24.34 11.14 13.28
CA ILE A 60 24.39 10.36 14.53
C ILE A 60 25.83 10.00 14.88
N LYS A 61 26.19 10.07 16.17
CA LYS A 61 27.53 9.67 16.67
C LYS A 61 27.85 8.21 16.36
N LEU A 62 26.82 7.37 16.25
CA LEU A 62 26.94 5.96 15.86
C LEU A 62 27.30 5.76 14.38
N SER A 63 27.21 6.78 13.52
CA SER A 63 27.55 6.66 12.11
C SER A 63 28.12 7.98 11.59
N PRO A 64 29.41 8.25 11.83
CA PRO A 64 30.02 9.55 11.53
C PRO A 64 30.06 9.87 10.02
N LYS A 65 29.84 8.88 9.15
CA LYS A 65 29.79 9.06 7.69
C LYS A 65 28.43 9.52 7.16
N LYS A 66 27.36 9.45 7.96
CA LYS A 66 26.01 9.89 7.57
C LYS A 66 25.81 11.32 8.04
N THR A 67 25.41 12.22 7.15
CA THR A 67 25.29 13.66 7.41
C THR A 67 23.86 14.16 7.29
N TRP A 68 23.54 15.27 7.98
CA TRP A 68 22.21 15.90 7.89
C TRP A 68 21.94 16.46 6.49
N GLU A 69 22.97 17.02 5.84
CA GLU A 69 22.84 17.56 4.48
C GLU A 69 22.54 16.42 3.47
N GLY A 70 23.17 15.27 3.65
CA GLY A 70 22.87 14.06 2.87
C GLY A 70 21.44 13.57 3.10
N PHE A 71 20.95 13.57 4.35
CA PHE A 71 19.58 13.18 4.68
C PHE A 71 18.54 14.08 4.00
N ILE A 72 18.70 15.40 4.12
CA ILE A 72 17.75 16.36 3.53
C ILE A 72 17.82 16.33 2.00
N GLY A 73 19.03 16.30 1.42
CA GLY A 73 19.23 16.23 -0.03
C GLY A 73 18.70 14.92 -0.63
N GLY A 74 18.95 13.79 0.04
CA GLY A 74 18.40 12.49 -0.34
C GLY A 74 16.88 12.48 -0.30
N GLY A 75 16.27 13.06 0.74
CA GLY A 75 14.82 13.15 0.84
C GLY A 75 14.17 14.00 -0.26
N LEU A 76 14.71 15.20 -0.52
CA LEU A 76 14.20 16.06 -1.60
C LEU A 76 14.36 15.40 -2.98
N ALA A 77 15.50 14.75 -3.25
CA ALA A 77 15.72 14.02 -4.49
C ALA A 77 14.78 12.83 -4.63
N THR A 78 14.47 12.13 -3.54
CA THR A 78 13.53 10.99 -3.52
C THR A 78 12.10 11.43 -3.82
N LEU A 79 11.67 12.58 -3.27
CA LEU A 79 10.36 13.16 -3.58
C LEU A 79 10.23 13.49 -5.08
N LEU A 80 11.24 14.15 -5.63
CA LEU A 80 11.29 14.48 -7.05
C LEU A 80 11.30 13.22 -7.92
N PHE A 81 12.18 12.27 -7.60
CA PHE A 81 12.28 11.00 -8.31
C PHE A 81 10.97 10.21 -8.24
N GLY A 82 10.29 10.18 -7.10
CA GLY A 82 9.00 9.50 -6.95
C GLY A 82 7.92 10.06 -7.88
N VAL A 83 7.80 11.39 -7.96
CA VAL A 83 6.85 12.05 -8.87
C VAL A 83 7.19 11.75 -10.34
N LEU A 84 8.46 11.85 -10.72
CA LEU A 84 8.87 11.61 -12.11
C LEU A 84 8.71 10.14 -12.50
N PHE A 85 9.14 9.22 -11.64
CA PHE A 85 9.08 7.80 -11.91
C PHE A 85 7.64 7.27 -11.92
N SER A 86 6.79 7.72 -10.99
CA SER A 86 5.36 7.40 -11.02
C SER A 86 4.66 7.94 -12.26
N ALA A 87 5.00 9.15 -12.73
CA ALA A 87 4.46 9.69 -13.98
C ALA A 87 4.80 8.82 -15.21
N VAL A 88 5.96 8.16 -15.21
CA VAL A 88 6.36 7.21 -16.26
C VAL A 88 5.62 5.87 -16.09
N LEU A 89 5.61 5.30 -14.89
CA LEU A 89 5.02 3.99 -14.64
C LEU A 89 3.51 3.94 -14.94
N VAL A 90 2.78 5.02 -14.66
CA VAL A 90 1.32 5.10 -14.88
C VAL A 90 0.94 5.02 -16.37
N GLN A 91 1.88 5.22 -17.29
CA GLN A 91 1.62 5.13 -18.72
C GLN A 91 1.43 3.68 -19.21
N PHE A 92 1.96 2.70 -18.46
CA PHE A 92 1.97 1.30 -18.86
C PHE A 92 0.94 0.49 -18.04
N ASP A 93 0.01 -0.15 -18.74
CA ASP A 93 -1.03 -0.99 -18.12
C ASP A 93 -0.44 -2.14 -17.30
N TYR A 94 0.66 -2.72 -17.77
CA TYR A 94 1.36 -3.81 -17.11
C TYR A 94 1.75 -3.50 -15.66
N PHE A 95 2.13 -2.25 -15.34
CA PHE A 95 2.50 -1.88 -13.97
C PHE A 95 1.31 -1.52 -13.10
N VAL A 96 0.25 -0.99 -13.71
CA VAL A 96 -0.89 -0.40 -13.01
C VAL A 96 -1.98 -1.42 -12.71
N CYS A 97 -2.22 -2.34 -13.64
CA CYS A 97 -3.30 -3.31 -13.52
C CYS A 97 -2.97 -4.40 -12.49
N PRO A 98 -3.99 -4.84 -11.70
CA PRO A 98 -3.83 -5.98 -10.81
C PRO A 98 -3.61 -7.26 -11.63
N LEU A 99 -2.90 -8.21 -11.03
CA LEU A 99 -2.63 -9.50 -11.63
C LEU A 99 -3.77 -10.46 -11.26
N GLU A 100 -4.64 -10.75 -12.22
CA GLU A 100 -5.81 -11.61 -12.05
C GLU A 100 -5.77 -12.80 -13.01
N TRP A 101 -6.40 -13.91 -12.61
CA TRP A 101 -6.56 -15.08 -13.46
C TRP A 101 -7.74 -14.88 -14.39
N ASP A 102 -7.52 -15.00 -15.70
CA ASP A 102 -8.59 -14.91 -16.70
C ASP A 102 -9.03 -16.32 -17.12
N ASP A 103 -10.27 -16.67 -16.79
CA ASP A 103 -10.86 -17.97 -17.11
C ASP A 103 -11.03 -18.19 -18.62
N VAL A 104 -11.10 -17.11 -19.43
CA VAL A 104 -11.25 -17.19 -20.89
C VAL A 104 -9.94 -17.55 -21.56
N ILE A 105 -8.84 -16.95 -21.09
CA ILE A 105 -7.50 -17.15 -21.66
C ILE A 105 -6.78 -18.33 -20.96
N GLY A 106 -7.20 -18.70 -19.75
CA GLY A 106 -6.55 -19.74 -18.95
C GLY A 106 -5.14 -19.32 -18.50
N ALA A 107 -4.92 -18.01 -18.32
CA ALA A 107 -3.63 -17.44 -17.96
C ALA A 107 -3.79 -16.23 -17.04
N LEU A 108 -2.70 -15.87 -16.36
CA LEU A 108 -2.60 -14.61 -15.62
C LEU A 108 -2.53 -13.46 -16.62
N THR A 109 -3.52 -12.57 -16.58
CA THR A 109 -3.55 -11.38 -17.44
C THR A 109 -3.30 -10.11 -16.62
N THR A 110 -2.74 -9.11 -17.29
CA THR A 110 -2.53 -7.74 -16.77
C THR A 110 -3.39 -6.73 -17.53
N SER A 111 -4.36 -7.19 -18.34
CA SER A 111 -5.29 -6.32 -19.05
C SER A 111 -6.51 -6.03 -18.16
N CYS A 112 -6.63 -4.81 -17.65
CA CYS A 112 -7.73 -4.39 -16.80
C CYS A 112 -8.31 -3.04 -17.21
N THR A 113 -9.52 -2.73 -16.75
CA THR A 113 -9.99 -1.33 -16.74
C THR A 113 -9.23 -0.57 -15.66
N ARG A 114 -8.43 0.43 -16.05
CA ARG A 114 -7.60 1.21 -15.11
C ARG A 114 -8.43 1.73 -13.94
N ASN A 115 -7.89 1.61 -12.73
CA ASN A 115 -8.50 2.22 -11.56
C ASN A 115 -8.50 3.76 -11.71
N PRO A 116 -9.59 4.47 -11.33
CA PRO A 116 -9.68 5.94 -11.42
C PRO A 116 -8.50 6.71 -10.81
N VAL A 117 -7.78 6.10 -9.85
CA VAL A 117 -6.56 6.68 -9.25
C VAL A 117 -5.44 6.89 -10.28
N PHE A 118 -5.42 6.10 -11.34
CA PHE A 118 -4.45 6.15 -12.44
C PHE A 118 -4.99 6.85 -13.69
N MET A 119 -6.19 7.41 -13.62
CA MET A 119 -6.75 8.21 -14.71
C MET A 119 -6.49 9.70 -14.46
N PRO A 120 -6.17 10.48 -15.50
CA PRO A 120 -5.95 11.91 -15.35
C PRO A 120 -7.28 12.59 -14.96
N LYS A 121 -7.27 13.37 -13.88
CA LYS A 121 -8.43 14.14 -13.42
C LYS A 121 -8.14 15.63 -13.56
N THR A 122 -9.11 16.36 -14.11
CA THR A 122 -9.03 17.82 -14.25
C THR A 122 -9.50 18.49 -12.95
N TYR A 123 -8.63 19.28 -12.34
CA TYR A 123 -8.96 20.08 -11.16
C TYR A 123 -9.10 21.54 -11.56
N ASN A 124 -10.24 22.14 -11.21
CA ASN A 124 -10.48 23.57 -11.36
C ASN A 124 -9.86 24.29 -10.17
N VAL A 125 -8.92 25.21 -10.43
CA VAL A 125 -8.33 26.01 -9.36
C VAL A 125 -9.34 27.06 -8.90
N SER A 126 -9.49 27.21 -7.59
CA SER A 126 -10.39 28.19 -6.99
C SER A 126 -10.01 29.60 -7.43
N LYS A 127 -11.01 30.46 -7.69
CA LYS A 127 -10.83 31.86 -8.10
C LYS A 127 -9.98 32.70 -7.12
N TRP A 128 -9.82 32.23 -5.88
CA TRP A 128 -9.04 32.92 -4.84
C TRP A 128 -7.53 32.89 -5.09
N LEU A 129 -7.03 31.92 -5.87
CA LEU A 129 -5.61 31.83 -6.22
C LEU A 129 -5.28 32.74 -7.41
N PHE A 130 -5.47 34.04 -7.22
CA PHE A 130 -5.39 35.09 -8.24
C PHE A 130 -4.02 35.18 -8.96
N MET A 131 -2.98 34.61 -8.37
CA MET A 131 -1.59 34.76 -8.83
C MET A 131 -1.12 33.69 -9.85
N ILE A 132 -1.94 32.68 -10.17
CA ILE A 132 -1.52 31.57 -11.05
C ILE A 132 -2.25 31.64 -12.41
N PRO A 133 -1.55 31.62 -13.55
CA PRO A 133 -2.15 31.80 -14.89
C PRO A 133 -2.97 30.59 -15.38
N PHE A 134 -2.94 29.46 -14.67
CA PHE A 134 -3.64 28.23 -15.06
C PHE A 134 -5.00 28.14 -14.38
N ARG A 135 -6.09 28.06 -15.16
CA ARG A 135 -7.47 27.87 -14.64
C ARG A 135 -7.85 26.41 -14.42
N GLN A 136 -7.17 25.49 -15.10
CA GLN A 136 -7.39 24.05 -15.01
C GLN A 136 -6.04 23.35 -15.06
N PHE A 137 -5.89 22.33 -14.22
CA PHE A 137 -4.70 21.49 -14.23
C PHE A 137 -5.11 20.02 -14.24
N THR A 138 -4.54 19.29 -15.19
CA THR A 138 -4.78 17.85 -15.36
C THR A 138 -3.65 17.11 -14.68
N TRP A 139 -3.98 16.28 -13.70
CA TRP A 139 -2.98 15.55 -12.93
C TRP A 139 -3.49 14.15 -12.58
N TYR A 140 -2.58 13.21 -12.42
CA TYR A 140 -2.92 11.86 -11.97
C TYR A 140 -3.07 11.87 -10.44
N PRO A 141 -4.21 11.43 -9.88
CA PRO A 141 -4.38 11.32 -8.43
C PRO A 141 -3.28 10.45 -7.78
N PHE A 142 -2.80 9.43 -8.49
CA PHE A 142 -1.70 8.57 -8.04
C PHE A 142 -0.42 9.32 -7.64
N LEU A 143 -0.11 10.46 -8.26
CA LEU A 143 1.09 11.24 -7.94
C LEU A 143 1.07 11.75 -6.49
N TRP A 144 -0.12 12.03 -5.92
CA TRP A 144 -0.25 12.37 -4.50
C TRP A 144 0.08 11.18 -3.59
N HIS A 145 -0.39 9.99 -3.96
CA HIS A 145 -0.04 8.76 -3.24
C HIS A 145 1.47 8.47 -3.33
N SER A 146 2.06 8.66 -4.51
CA SER A 146 3.51 8.52 -4.70
C SER A 146 4.30 9.50 -3.83
N LEU A 147 3.84 10.74 -3.66
CA LEU A 147 4.48 11.72 -2.78
C LEU A 147 4.43 11.30 -1.31
N VAL A 148 3.29 10.77 -0.84
CA VAL A 148 3.16 10.27 0.54
C VAL A 148 4.11 9.09 0.78
N ILE A 149 4.18 8.14 -0.17
CA ILE A 149 5.09 7.00 -0.08
C ILE A 149 6.55 7.48 -0.11
N ALA A 150 6.91 8.38 -1.02
CA ALA A 150 8.25 8.93 -1.12
C ALA A 150 8.66 9.70 0.14
N LEU A 151 7.75 10.47 0.74
CA LEU A 151 7.98 11.15 2.01
C LEU A 151 8.24 10.14 3.13
N TYR A 152 7.39 9.12 3.27
CA TYR A 152 7.58 8.07 4.26
C TYR A 152 8.92 7.33 4.06
N THR A 153 9.22 6.93 2.83
CA THR A 153 10.48 6.26 2.48
C THR A 153 11.70 7.13 2.75
N SER A 154 11.64 8.45 2.50
CA SER A 154 12.77 9.35 2.77
C SER A 154 13.11 9.42 4.25
N VAL A 155 12.10 9.37 5.11
CA VAL A 155 12.29 9.40 6.57
C VAL A 155 12.76 8.03 7.05
N VAL A 156 12.11 6.94 6.62
CA VAL A 156 12.37 5.58 7.13
C VAL A 156 13.63 4.94 6.54
N GLY A 157 13.97 5.26 5.29
CA GLY A 157 15.15 4.77 4.55
C GLY A 157 16.42 4.75 5.39
N PRO A 158 16.84 5.91 5.92
CA PRO A 158 18.09 6.03 6.67
C PRO A 158 18.10 5.26 7.99
N PHE A 159 16.94 4.99 8.60
CA PHE A 159 16.85 4.21 9.84
C PHE A 159 17.21 2.74 9.65
N GLY A 160 16.93 2.15 8.48
CA GLY A 160 17.36 0.77 8.17
C GLY A 160 18.89 0.63 8.24
N GLY A 161 19.60 1.56 7.60
CA GLY A 161 21.06 1.62 7.65
C GLY A 161 21.61 1.87 9.07
N PHE A 162 20.89 2.61 9.91
CA PHE A 162 21.27 2.81 11.32
C PHE A 162 21.05 1.57 12.18
N PHE A 163 19.94 0.86 11.98
CA PHE A 163 19.64 -0.37 12.70
C PHE A 163 20.73 -1.43 12.44
N ALA A 164 21.04 -1.65 11.16
CA ALA A 164 22.10 -2.57 10.77
C ALA A 164 23.49 -2.14 11.30
N SER A 165 23.81 -0.84 11.22
CA SER A 165 25.07 -0.32 11.77
C SER A 165 25.16 -0.44 13.29
N GLY A 166 24.04 -0.27 14.01
CA GLY A 166 23.97 -0.44 15.45
C GLY A 166 24.11 -1.90 15.86
N PHE A 167 23.44 -2.80 15.16
CA PHE A 167 23.55 -4.24 15.40
C PHE A 167 24.98 -4.73 15.17
N LYS A 168 25.63 -4.34 14.07
CA LYS A 168 27.06 -4.64 13.80
C LYS A 168 27.97 -4.24 14.97
N ARG A 169 27.74 -3.05 15.55
CA ARG A 169 28.50 -2.58 16.71
C ARG A 169 28.20 -3.34 18.00
N ALA A 170 26.95 -3.72 18.22
CA ALA A 170 26.54 -4.49 19.41
C ALA A 170 27.22 -5.87 19.46
N PHE A 171 27.39 -6.52 18.30
CA PHE A 171 28.01 -7.85 18.22
C PHE A 171 29.52 -7.82 17.89
N ARG A 172 30.13 -6.63 17.75
CA ARG A 172 31.52 -6.45 17.30
C ARG A 172 31.84 -7.15 15.97
N ILE A 173 30.83 -7.30 15.12
CA ILE A 173 30.95 -7.87 13.78
C ILE A 173 31.07 -6.72 12.79
N LYS A 174 32.07 -6.76 11.90
CA LYS A 174 32.34 -5.67 10.95
C LYS A 174 31.35 -5.66 9.80
N ASP A 175 31.00 -6.84 9.28
CA ASP A 175 30.09 -7.05 8.16
C ASP A 175 29.28 -8.33 8.41
N PHE A 176 27.98 -8.34 8.09
CA PHE A 176 27.10 -9.50 8.27
C PHE A 176 27.45 -10.70 7.37
N GLY A 177 28.38 -10.53 6.43
CA GLY A 177 28.93 -11.56 5.56
C GLY A 177 29.37 -10.99 4.21
N ASP A 178 30.46 -11.51 3.65
CA ASP A 178 31.00 -11.16 2.33
C ASP A 178 30.25 -11.85 1.18
N PHE A 179 28.91 -11.85 1.19
CA PHE A 179 28.16 -12.55 0.14
C PHE A 179 28.41 -11.94 -1.26
N PHE A 180 28.86 -10.68 -1.33
CA PHE A 180 29.45 -10.07 -2.53
C PHE A 180 30.65 -9.16 -2.15
N PRO A 181 31.89 -9.48 -2.57
CA PRO A 181 33.07 -8.70 -2.22
C PRO A 181 32.98 -7.28 -2.81
N GLY A 182 33.11 -6.27 -1.96
CA GLY A 182 33.15 -4.85 -2.36
C GLY A 182 31.82 -4.08 -2.29
N HIS A 183 30.68 -4.74 -2.05
CA HIS A 183 29.39 -4.08 -1.84
C HIS A 183 28.96 -4.22 -0.37
N GLY A 184 29.03 -3.12 0.38
CA GLY A 184 28.55 -3.10 1.77
C GLY A 184 27.06 -3.48 1.88
N GLY A 185 26.78 -4.41 2.78
CA GLY A 185 25.48 -4.63 3.43
C GLY A 185 24.27 -4.74 2.50
N VAL A 186 24.20 -5.75 1.63
CA VAL A 186 22.95 -6.11 0.94
C VAL A 186 21.83 -6.37 1.96
N VAL A 187 22.17 -7.00 3.10
CA VAL A 187 21.26 -7.21 4.23
C VAL A 187 20.78 -5.89 4.84
N ASP A 188 21.67 -4.89 5.01
CA ASP A 188 21.31 -3.56 5.51
C ASP A 188 20.26 -2.84 4.63
N ARG A 189 20.12 -3.24 3.35
CA ARG A 189 19.14 -2.67 2.39
C ARG A 189 17.79 -3.39 2.43
N PHE A 190 17.78 -4.69 2.68
CA PHE A 190 16.54 -5.47 2.74
C PHE A 190 15.69 -5.14 3.97
N ASP A 191 16.32 -4.76 5.09
CA ASP A 191 15.61 -4.42 6.33
C ASP A 191 14.65 -3.24 6.17
N CYS A 192 15.08 -2.17 5.48
CA CYS A 192 14.21 -1.03 5.20
C CYS A 192 13.10 -1.39 4.21
N GLN A 193 13.41 -2.23 3.22
CA GLN A 193 12.46 -2.62 2.19
C GLN A 193 11.23 -3.35 2.76
N PHE A 194 11.43 -4.17 3.80
CA PHE A 194 10.33 -4.84 4.49
C PHE A 194 9.41 -3.85 5.21
N ILE A 195 9.97 -2.86 5.91
CA ILE A 195 9.19 -1.83 6.63
C ILE A 195 8.39 -0.99 5.63
N VAL A 196 9.04 -0.53 4.55
CA VAL A 196 8.37 0.26 3.51
C VAL A 196 7.27 -0.55 2.82
N GLY A 197 7.51 -1.84 2.53
CA GLY A 197 6.50 -2.72 1.95
C GLY A 197 5.25 -2.91 2.82
N MET A 198 5.44 -3.10 4.13
CA MET A 198 4.34 -3.18 5.09
C MET A 198 3.55 -1.87 5.14
N PHE A 199 4.23 -0.73 5.15
CA PHE A 199 3.57 0.57 5.09
C PHE A 199 2.74 0.72 3.81
N VAL A 200 3.30 0.38 2.65
CA VAL A 200 2.58 0.49 1.37
C VAL A 200 1.36 -0.43 1.33
N TYR A 201 1.46 -1.64 1.88
CA TYR A 201 0.32 -2.54 2.03
C TYR A 201 -0.81 -1.90 2.85
N MET A 202 -0.48 -1.41 4.05
CA MET A 202 -1.46 -0.76 4.93
C MET A 202 -2.04 0.50 4.30
N TYR A 203 -1.19 1.31 3.66
CA TYR A 203 -1.58 2.55 2.99
C TYR A 203 -2.53 2.28 1.83
N TYR A 204 -2.19 1.31 0.97
CA TYR A 204 -3.03 0.89 -0.15
C TYR A 204 -4.39 0.40 0.33
N LYS A 205 -4.42 -0.52 1.31
CA LYS A 205 -5.66 -1.04 1.89
C LYS A 205 -6.54 0.03 2.53
N SER A 206 -5.94 1.06 3.12
CA SER A 206 -6.67 2.09 3.87
C SER A 206 -7.16 3.24 3.00
N PHE A 207 -6.37 3.69 2.03
CA PHE A 207 -6.61 4.94 1.31
C PHE A 207 -6.86 4.77 -0.19
N VAL A 208 -6.47 3.64 -0.79
CA VAL A 208 -6.45 3.49 -2.26
C VAL A 208 -7.37 2.37 -2.74
N HIS A 209 -7.49 1.29 -1.97
CA HIS A 209 -8.27 0.13 -2.35
C HIS A 209 -9.76 0.50 -2.51
N ILE A 210 -10.26 0.43 -3.73
CA ILE A 210 -11.67 0.63 -4.05
C ILE A 210 -12.37 -0.73 -4.00
N TYR A 211 -13.45 -0.83 -3.23
CA TYR A 211 -14.27 -2.05 -3.18
C TYR A 211 -15.09 -2.16 -4.47
N SER A 212 -14.80 -3.15 -5.30
CA SER A 212 -15.67 -3.51 -6.43
C SER A 212 -16.95 -4.18 -5.90
N PRO A 213 -18.11 -4.03 -6.56
CA PRO A 213 -19.36 -4.68 -6.13
C PRO A 213 -19.21 -6.20 -5.98
N ALA A 214 -18.46 -6.85 -6.87
CA ALA A 214 -18.16 -8.28 -6.80
C ALA A 214 -17.33 -8.63 -5.55
N SER A 215 -16.30 -7.82 -5.23
CA SER A 215 -15.48 -8.02 -4.02
C SER A 215 -16.24 -7.75 -2.72
N LEU A 216 -17.25 -6.88 -2.76
CA LEU A 216 -18.12 -6.62 -1.62
C LEU A 216 -19.10 -7.78 -1.43
N LEU A 217 -19.66 -8.30 -2.53
CA LEU A 217 -20.58 -9.42 -2.52
C LEU A 217 -19.93 -10.70 -1.98
N SER A 218 -18.69 -10.99 -2.40
CA SER A 218 -17.97 -12.16 -1.88
C SER A 218 -17.75 -12.09 -0.37
N ARG A 219 -17.53 -10.88 0.19
CA ARG A 219 -17.45 -10.69 1.65
C ARG A 219 -18.80 -10.91 2.32
N ILE A 220 -19.88 -10.41 1.73
CA ILE A 220 -21.24 -10.62 2.24
C ILE A 220 -21.55 -12.11 2.33
N TYR A 221 -21.13 -12.91 1.36
CA TYR A 221 -21.35 -14.37 1.37
C TYR A 221 -20.59 -15.13 2.46
N VAL A 222 -19.54 -14.56 3.05
CA VAL A 222 -18.83 -15.18 4.19
C VAL A 222 -19.59 -14.98 5.51
N LEU A 223 -20.45 -13.96 5.60
CA LEU A 223 -21.20 -13.67 6.83
C LEU A 223 -22.24 -14.77 7.12
N PRO A 224 -22.60 -15.01 8.38
CA PRO A 224 -23.69 -15.92 8.73
C PRO A 224 -25.03 -15.45 8.14
N ALA A 225 -25.95 -16.39 7.87
CA ALA A 225 -27.19 -16.14 7.13
C ALA A 225 -28.06 -15.00 7.69
N HIS A 226 -28.10 -14.83 9.01
CA HIS A 226 -28.85 -13.75 9.66
C HIS A 226 -28.26 -12.36 9.36
N GLU A 227 -26.93 -12.22 9.33
CA GLU A 227 -26.26 -10.96 8.98
C GLU A 227 -26.40 -10.65 7.49
N GLN A 228 -26.41 -11.67 6.62
CA GLN A 228 -26.67 -11.49 5.19
C GLN A 228 -28.06 -10.89 4.94
N LEU A 229 -29.09 -11.43 5.61
CA LEU A 229 -30.46 -10.92 5.52
C LEU A 229 -30.60 -9.51 6.11
N ALA A 230 -29.90 -9.23 7.22
CA ALA A 230 -29.85 -7.90 7.82
C ALA A 230 -29.19 -6.88 6.87
N PHE A 231 -28.08 -7.24 6.23
CA PHE A 231 -27.43 -6.40 5.22
C PHE A 231 -28.36 -6.13 4.03
N TYR A 232 -29.04 -7.17 3.52
CA TYR A 232 -30.00 -7.02 2.43
C TYR A 232 -31.14 -6.06 2.77
N ARG A 233 -31.67 -6.10 4.01
CA ARG A 233 -32.67 -5.14 4.51
C ARG A 233 -32.15 -3.71 4.46
N LEU A 234 -30.99 -3.46 5.09
CA LEU A 234 -30.38 -2.13 5.15
C LEU A 234 -30.08 -1.57 3.75
N LEU A 235 -29.58 -2.42 2.85
CA LEU A 235 -29.31 -2.02 1.47
C LEU A 235 -30.61 -1.65 0.75
N THR A 236 -31.63 -2.48 0.87
CA THR A 236 -32.93 -2.27 0.21
C THR A 236 -33.60 -1.00 0.71
N GLU A 237 -33.64 -0.78 2.03
CA GLU A 237 -34.15 0.45 2.64
C GLU A 237 -33.40 1.70 2.14
N GLY A 238 -32.06 1.63 2.09
CA GLY A 238 -31.23 2.72 1.59
C GLY A 238 -31.47 3.04 0.10
N LEU A 239 -31.77 2.03 -0.71
CA LEU A 239 -32.11 2.20 -2.13
C LEU A 239 -33.49 2.84 -2.32
N PHE A 240 -34.47 2.49 -1.48
CA PHE A 240 -35.79 3.14 -1.49
C PHE A 240 -35.70 4.62 -1.08
N GLN A 241 -34.93 4.94 -0.03
CA GLN A 241 -34.72 6.33 0.39
C GLN A 241 -34.09 7.20 -0.71
N ARG A 242 -33.31 6.60 -1.60
CA ARG A 242 -32.66 7.27 -2.74
C ARG A 242 -33.51 7.29 -4.01
N ASN A 243 -34.76 6.80 -3.97
CA ASN A 243 -35.65 6.65 -5.13
C ASN A 243 -35.05 5.81 -6.28
N LEU A 244 -34.18 4.85 -5.97
CA LEU A 244 -33.54 3.98 -6.97
C LEU A 244 -34.36 2.72 -7.25
N LEU A 245 -35.33 2.39 -6.38
CA LEU A 245 -36.25 1.25 -6.52
C LEU A 245 -37.71 1.73 -6.52
N PRO A 246 -38.59 1.13 -7.33
CA PRO A 246 -40.01 1.48 -7.37
C PRO A 246 -40.73 1.05 -6.09
N ALA A 247 -41.59 1.91 -5.54
CA ALA A 247 -42.25 1.72 -4.24
C ALA A 247 -43.09 0.42 -4.14
N THR A 248 -43.60 -0.09 -5.26
CA THR A 248 -44.34 -1.36 -5.34
C THR A 248 -43.50 -2.57 -4.93
N LEU A 249 -42.18 -2.51 -5.11
CA LEU A 249 -41.26 -3.58 -4.73
C LEU A 249 -41.03 -3.63 -3.22
N ASN A 250 -41.26 -2.52 -2.51
CA ASN A 250 -40.99 -2.40 -1.07
C ASN A 250 -41.93 -3.28 -0.25
N GLU A 251 -43.23 -3.20 -0.52
CA GLU A 251 -44.23 -4.00 0.20
C GLU A 251 -44.01 -5.51 0.00
N PHE A 252 -43.62 -5.92 -1.21
CA PHE A 252 -43.34 -7.32 -1.50
C PHE A 252 -42.12 -7.85 -0.73
N VAL A 253 -41.03 -7.08 -0.70
CA VAL A 253 -39.79 -7.46 -0.01
C VAL A 253 -39.96 -7.46 1.51
N VAL A 254 -40.65 -6.46 2.08
CA VAL A 254 -40.94 -6.39 3.52
C VAL A 254 -41.81 -7.58 3.97
N ASN A 255 -42.81 -7.95 3.18
CA ASN A 255 -43.67 -9.10 3.49
C ASN A 255 -42.92 -10.45 3.41
N LEU A 256 -42.03 -10.63 2.42
CA LEU A 256 -41.19 -11.81 2.30
C LEU A 256 -40.22 -11.97 3.48
N LEU A 257 -39.57 -10.88 3.89
CA LEU A 257 -38.57 -10.90 4.96
C LEU A 257 -39.21 -11.11 6.34
N ARG A 258 -40.42 -10.58 6.57
CA ARG A 258 -41.21 -10.84 7.78
C ARG A 258 -41.59 -12.31 7.90
N ASN A 259 -41.99 -12.95 6.80
CA ASN A 259 -42.33 -14.37 6.77
C ASN A 259 -41.08 -15.28 6.95
N ASN A 260 -39.92 -14.85 6.47
CA ASN A 260 -38.68 -15.63 6.64
C ASN A 260 -38.13 -15.58 8.06
N ASP A 261 -38.26 -14.47 8.79
CA ASP A 261 -37.87 -14.40 10.21
C ASP A 261 -38.71 -15.33 11.08
N THR A 262 -40.01 -15.48 10.77
CA THR A 262 -40.90 -16.42 11.47
C THR A 262 -40.56 -17.89 11.18
N VAL A 263 -39.98 -18.19 10.02
CA VAL A 263 -39.52 -19.54 9.63
C VAL A 263 -38.13 -19.84 10.21
N ILE A 264 -37.23 -18.85 10.25
CA ILE A 264 -35.89 -19.02 10.82
C ILE A 264 -35.97 -19.16 12.35
N SER A 265 -36.83 -18.39 13.04
CA SER A 265 -37.04 -18.51 14.49
C SER A 265 -37.68 -19.84 14.91
N THR A 266 -38.47 -20.48 14.02
CA THR A 266 -38.98 -21.85 14.26
C THR A 266 -37.94 -22.93 13.97
N LEU A 267 -36.91 -22.65 13.17
CA LEU A 267 -35.84 -23.60 12.82
C LEU A 267 -34.62 -23.52 13.77
N THR A 268 -34.34 -22.38 14.40
CA THR A 268 -33.17 -22.22 15.30
C THR A 268 -33.45 -22.54 16.77
N GLY A 269 -34.71 -22.74 17.17
CA GLY A 269 -35.05 -23.24 18.51
C GLY A 269 -34.63 -22.33 19.68
N GLU A 270 -34.30 -21.07 19.44
CA GLU A 270 -34.08 -20.07 20.50
C GLU A 270 -35.43 -19.43 20.84
N SER A 271 -36.11 -20.04 21.81
CA SER A 271 -37.20 -19.40 22.55
C SER A 271 -36.67 -18.19 23.32
N ALA A 272 -37.41 -17.09 23.20
CA ALA A 272 -37.26 -15.78 23.86
C ALA A 272 -36.67 -15.78 25.28
#